data_AF-A0AAJ0FAG5-F1
#
_entry.id   AF-A0AAJ0FAG5-F1
#
_cell.length_a   1.000
_cell.length_b   1.000
_cell.length_c   1.000
_cell.angle_alpha   90.00
_cell.angle_beta   90.00
_cell.angle_gamma   90.00
#
_symmetry.space_group_name_H-M   'P 1'
#
loop_
_entity.id
_entity.type
_entity.pdbx_description
1 polymer ?
#
loop_
_entity_poly.entity_id
_entity_poly.type
_entity_poly.pdbx_seq_one_letter_code
_entity_poly.pdbx_strand_id
1 'polypeptide(L)'
;MAFLSLSRRDLNILEIIKDPESDPSLAVFVDNSLPKDPHIRDTETYASLAGREREIILAIQQLETQYAGQPSGDKLETTIIQGYRDCVARFGDIINECPHYASARNNRAQALRRLYGDTMLLANAPQPPQALIRKTEQAERLQAAETVLSDLEQAISLLTPAGKSPRMSPQAARTLSLAHTQRAAIYLMTSKLLASGGAVSAPGGRREGAWSKLDFEESASRDFAMGGRYGNEIAKGLAVSTNPTAKLCGQMVREAMKKESEGNIRTDTMKFLKTSRVCLVTRGRYAGKKVVIIQPVDNGTKAYPYGHALVAGIERYPSKITRRMSKARQEKRSKVKPFIKVINYNHLMPTRYTLELEGLKGVVSSDTFKEVSQREDAKKTVKKVLEERYTSGKNRWFFTPLKF
;
A
#
# COMPACT_ATOMS: atom_id res chain seq x y z
N MET A 1 8.86 -21.57 15.97
CA MET A 1 8.03 -20.74 15.07
C MET A 1 8.94 -20.15 14.01
N ALA A 2 8.84 -20.61 12.76
CA ALA A 2 9.64 -20.05 11.67
C ALA A 2 8.95 -18.78 11.16
N PHE A 3 9.56 -17.62 11.41
CA PHE A 3 9.12 -16.37 10.79
C PHE A 3 9.42 -16.45 9.29
N LEU A 4 8.36 -16.51 8.47
CA LEU A 4 8.46 -16.34 7.02
C LEU A 4 8.92 -14.91 6.74
N SER A 5 10.18 -14.71 6.36
CA SER A 5 10.64 -13.39 5.93
C SER A 5 10.16 -13.14 4.51
N LEU A 6 9.17 -12.27 4.34
CA LEU A 6 8.71 -11.81 3.03
C LEU A 6 9.87 -11.15 2.28
N SER A 7 10.02 -11.42 0.98
CA SER A 7 11.01 -10.71 0.18
C SER A 7 10.60 -9.25 0.00
N ARG A 8 11.56 -8.33 -0.27
CA ARG A 8 11.24 -6.92 -0.57
C ARG A 8 10.23 -6.78 -1.70
N ARG A 9 10.23 -7.72 -2.65
CA ARG A 9 9.28 -7.74 -3.76
C ARG A 9 7.87 -8.12 -3.31
N ASP A 10 7.75 -9.06 -2.37
CA ASP A 10 6.46 -9.46 -1.81
C ASP A 10 5.87 -8.34 -0.95
N LEU A 11 6.70 -7.65 -0.15
CA LEU A 11 6.30 -6.46 0.59
C LEU A 11 5.78 -5.37 -0.34
N ASN A 12 6.51 -5.06 -1.41
CA ASN A 12 6.09 -4.05 -2.40
C ASN A 12 4.77 -4.42 -3.09
N ILE A 13 4.53 -5.70 -3.40
CA ILE A 13 3.26 -6.15 -3.98
C ILE A 13 2.11 -6.03 -2.97
N LEU A 14 2.34 -6.40 -1.71
CA LEU A 14 1.34 -6.23 -0.66
C LEU A 14 0.99 -4.76 -0.43
N GLU A 15 1.95 -3.86 -0.58
CA GLU A 15 1.70 -2.42 -0.53
C GLU A 15 0.87 -1.91 -1.70
N ILE A 16 1.18 -2.33 -2.93
CA ILE A 16 0.39 -1.99 -4.12
C ILE A 16 -1.05 -2.54 -3.99
N ILE A 17 -1.23 -3.72 -3.39
CA ILE A 17 -2.56 -4.29 -3.15
C ILE A 17 -3.34 -3.49 -2.09
N LYS A 18 -2.63 -3.00 -1.06
CA LYS A 18 -3.21 -2.20 0.03
C LYS A 18 -3.54 -0.77 -0.42
N ASP A 19 -2.75 -0.24 -1.34
CA ASP A 19 -2.88 1.08 -1.92
C ASP A 19 -2.42 1.04 -3.39
N PRO A 20 -3.35 0.97 -4.37
CA PRO A 20 -3.00 0.88 -5.78
C PRO A 20 -2.33 2.15 -6.34
N GLU A 21 -2.32 3.26 -5.58
CA GLU A 21 -1.57 4.49 -5.91
C GLU A 21 -0.16 4.49 -5.31
N SER A 22 0.17 3.53 -4.44
CA SER A 22 1.51 3.35 -3.89
C SER A 22 2.42 2.75 -4.97
N ASP A 23 3.28 3.60 -5.56
CA ASP A 23 4.36 3.16 -6.46
C ASP A 23 5.67 2.99 -5.66
N PRO A 24 6.12 1.75 -5.40
CA PRO A 24 7.36 1.49 -4.66
C PRO A 24 8.61 1.99 -5.40
N SER A 25 8.53 2.23 -6.71
CA SER A 25 9.63 2.79 -7.50
C SER A 25 9.85 4.29 -7.27
N LEU A 26 8.84 4.97 -6.70
CA LEU A 26 8.88 6.37 -6.31
C LEU A 26 9.33 6.59 -4.85
N ALA A 27 9.68 5.51 -4.14
CA ALA A 27 10.17 5.57 -2.76
C ALA A 27 11.42 6.47 -2.65
N VAL A 28 11.44 7.34 -1.64
CA VAL A 28 12.52 8.30 -1.47
C VAL A 28 13.76 7.59 -0.93
N PHE A 29 14.89 7.77 -1.60
CA PHE A 29 16.16 7.22 -1.17
C PHE A 29 16.75 8.09 -0.07
N VAL A 30 16.68 7.60 1.16
CA VAL A 30 17.29 8.25 2.32
C VAL A 30 18.79 7.99 2.32
N ASP A 31 19.58 9.06 2.41
CA ASP A 31 21.04 9.00 2.44
C ASP A 31 21.59 9.72 3.68
N ASN A 32 22.28 8.98 4.54
CA ASN A 32 22.85 9.48 5.79
C ASN A 32 24.08 10.37 5.58
N SER A 33 24.70 10.33 4.41
CA SER A 33 25.87 11.16 4.08
C SER A 33 25.49 12.59 3.68
N LEU A 34 24.20 12.84 3.40
CA LEU A 34 23.72 14.17 3.03
C LEU A 34 23.61 15.10 4.25
N PRO A 35 23.80 16.42 4.06
CA PRO A 35 23.54 17.42 5.09
C PRO A 35 22.13 17.27 5.68
N LYS A 36 22.02 17.52 6.99
CA LYS A 36 20.73 17.41 7.71
C LYS A 36 19.66 18.34 7.14
N ASP A 37 20.06 19.51 6.66
CA ASP A 37 19.19 20.47 5.97
C ASP A 37 19.77 20.80 4.58
N PRO A 38 18.95 20.85 3.51
CA PRO A 38 19.43 21.13 2.15
C PRO A 38 19.85 22.59 1.93
N HIS A 39 19.32 23.54 2.71
CA HIS A 39 19.55 24.98 2.56
C HIS A 39 20.59 25.51 3.54
N ILE A 40 20.67 24.94 4.74
CA ILE A 40 21.65 25.33 5.77
C ILE A 40 22.83 24.35 5.73
N ARG A 41 23.85 24.70 4.94
CA ARG A 41 25.05 23.88 4.75
C ARG A 41 26.12 24.11 5.80
N ASP A 42 26.13 25.29 6.42
CA ASP A 42 27.08 25.59 7.49
C ASP A 42 26.74 24.79 8.76
N THR A 43 27.73 24.07 9.27
CA THR A 43 27.53 23.11 10.36
C THR A 43 27.35 23.81 11.69
N GLU A 44 28.03 24.93 11.93
CA GLU A 44 27.92 25.70 13.17
C GLU A 44 26.58 26.42 13.27
N THR A 45 26.18 27.12 12.20
CA THR A 45 24.87 27.77 12.10
C THR A 45 23.75 26.75 12.29
N TYR A 46 23.84 25.60 11.61
CA TYR A 46 22.84 24.54 11.77
C TYR A 46 22.80 23.99 13.20
N ALA A 47 23.96 23.74 13.82
CA ALA A 47 24.03 23.23 15.18
C ALA A 47 23.43 24.20 16.21
N SER A 48 23.66 25.51 16.04
CA SER A 48 23.07 26.57 16.86
C SER A 48 21.54 26.60 16.74
N LEU A 49 21.02 26.63 15.51
CA LEU A 49 19.57 26.61 15.26
C LEU A 49 18.90 25.35 15.81
N ALA A 50 19.49 24.18 15.55
CA ALA A 50 19.00 22.90 16.06
C ALA A 50 19.14 22.78 17.60
N GLY A 51 20.05 23.54 18.22
CA GLY A 51 20.16 23.68 19.68
C GLY A 51 18.97 24.43 20.26
N ARG A 52 18.73 25.65 19.75
CA ARG A 52 17.58 26.49 20.15
C ARG A 52 16.25 25.80 19.91
N GLU A 53 16.09 25.12 18.78
CA GLU A 53 14.91 24.32 18.47
C GLU A 53 14.68 23.22 19.51
N ARG A 54 15.73 22.48 19.89
CA ARG A 54 15.64 21.43 20.92
C ARG A 54 15.23 21.99 22.28
N GLU A 55 15.74 23.15 22.67
CA GLU A 55 15.35 23.80 23.92
C GLU A 55 13.85 24.13 23.96
N ILE A 56 13.30 24.62 22.84
CA ILE A 56 11.86 24.91 22.74
C ILE A 56 11.04 23.61 22.82
N ILE A 57 11.47 22.55 22.13
CA ILE A 57 10.80 21.24 22.18
C ILE A 57 10.83 20.67 23.60
N LEU A 58 11.95 20.78 24.32
CA LEU A 58 12.06 20.34 25.71
C LEU A 58 11.11 21.12 26.62
N ALA A 59 10.97 22.44 26.43
CA ALA A 59 10.01 23.25 27.16
C ALA A 59 8.56 22.77 26.91
N ILE A 60 8.21 22.46 25.66
CA ILE A 60 6.89 21.89 25.32
C ILE A 60 6.66 20.54 26.02
N GLN A 61 7.66 19.67 26.05
CA GLN A 61 7.56 18.36 26.73
C GLN A 61 7.34 18.51 28.25
N GLN A 62 8.00 19.51 28.87
CA GLN A 62 7.80 19.82 30.28
C GLN A 62 6.38 20.32 30.55
N LEU A 63 5.85 21.20 29.68
CA LEU A 63 4.46 21.68 29.78
C LEU A 63 3.45 20.52 29.67
N GLU A 64 3.63 19.60 28.72
CA GLU A 64 2.74 18.43 28.58
C GLU A 64 2.82 17.48 29.79
N THR A 65 4.01 17.29 30.36
CA THR A 65 4.18 16.46 31.57
C THR A 65 3.46 17.08 32.78
N GLN A 66 3.54 18.40 32.92
CA GLN A 66 2.80 19.13 33.96
C GLN A 66 1.29 19.05 33.76
N TYR A 67 0.82 19.17 32.52
CA TYR A 67 -0.60 19.08 32.19
C TYR A 67 -1.18 17.69 32.43
N ALA A 68 -0.41 16.62 32.17
CA ALA A 68 -0.86 15.24 32.42
C ALA A 68 -0.84 14.84 33.91
N GLY A 69 0.00 15.47 34.72
CA GLY A 69 0.27 15.07 36.11
C GLY A 69 -0.62 15.72 37.18
N GLN A 70 -1.47 16.69 36.84
CA GLN A 70 -2.28 17.43 37.83
C GLN A 70 -3.76 17.52 37.45
N PRO A 71 -4.69 17.51 38.43
CA PRO A 71 -6.10 17.79 38.17
C PRO A 71 -6.25 19.20 37.58
N SER A 72 -6.99 19.30 36.47
CA SER A 72 -7.13 20.50 35.65
C SER A 72 -7.77 21.66 36.43
N GLY A 73 -6.97 22.62 36.88
CA GLY A 73 -7.44 23.90 37.40
C GLY A 73 -7.19 25.05 36.41
N ASP A 74 -8.07 26.04 36.37
CA ASP A 74 -8.04 27.17 35.40
C ASP A 74 -6.69 27.90 35.35
N LYS A 75 -6.01 28.04 36.49
CA LYS A 75 -4.68 28.67 36.57
C LYS A 75 -3.59 27.85 35.87
N LEU A 76 -3.64 26.53 35.99
CA LEU A 76 -2.71 25.63 35.32
C LEU A 76 -2.95 25.68 33.81
N GLU A 77 -4.21 25.59 33.36
CA GLU A 77 -4.58 25.69 31.94
C GLU A 77 -4.07 27.01 31.33
N THR A 78 -4.25 28.13 32.03
CA THR A 78 -3.74 29.45 31.60
C THR A 78 -2.21 29.48 31.47
N THR A 79 -1.50 28.90 32.45
CA THR A 79 -0.03 28.85 32.46
C THR A 79 0.50 28.00 31.31
N ILE A 80 -0.13 26.86 31.05
CA ILE A 80 0.23 25.97 29.94
C ILE A 80 -0.01 26.66 28.59
N ILE A 81 -1.16 27.32 28.41
CA ILE A 81 -1.47 28.08 27.20
C ILE A 81 -0.44 29.18 26.96
N GLN A 82 -0.06 29.93 28.00
CA GLN A 82 0.96 30.97 27.87
C GLN A 82 2.33 30.38 27.50
N GLY A 83 2.75 29.30 28.16
CA GLY A 83 4.00 28.62 27.84
C GLY A 83 4.05 28.14 26.38
N TYR A 84 2.92 27.67 25.84
CA TYR A 84 2.81 27.31 24.43
C TYR A 84 2.91 28.53 23.50
N ARG A 85 2.26 29.66 23.85
CA ARG A 85 2.39 30.92 23.09
C ARG A 85 3.83 31.43 23.07
N ASP A 86 4.53 31.35 24.19
CA ASP A 86 5.96 31.72 24.28
C ASP A 86 6.83 30.82 23.40
N CYS A 87 6.56 29.51 23.37
CA CYS A 87 7.25 28.57 22.48
C CYS A 87 6.97 28.88 20.99
N VAL A 88 5.74 29.23 20.63
CA VAL A 88 5.36 29.65 19.27
C VAL A 88 6.12 30.92 18.87
N ALA A 89 6.23 31.90 19.77
CA ALA A 89 6.99 33.13 19.53
C ALA A 89 8.48 32.83 19.30
N ARG A 90 9.10 31.99 20.16
CA ARG A 90 10.50 31.57 20.02
C ARG A 90 10.78 30.83 18.71
N PHE A 91 9.86 29.99 18.23
CA PHE A 91 9.98 29.42 16.88
C PHE A 91 9.87 30.49 15.80
N GLY A 92 9.01 31.50 16.00
CA GLY A 92 8.92 32.66 15.14
C GLY A 92 10.23 33.42 15.02
N ASP A 93 10.94 33.63 16.13
CA ASP A 93 12.26 34.29 16.13
C ASP A 93 13.27 33.52 15.28
N ILE A 94 13.33 32.19 15.43
CA ILE A 94 14.18 31.32 14.61
C ILE A 94 13.83 31.46 13.11
N ILE A 95 12.55 31.52 12.78
CA ILE A 95 12.08 31.62 11.38
C ILE A 95 12.37 33.02 10.80
N ASN A 96 12.28 34.07 11.61
CA ASN A 96 12.62 35.43 11.20
C ASN A 96 14.12 35.58 10.92
N GLU A 97 14.96 34.98 11.75
CA GLU A 97 16.41 34.95 11.55
C GLU A 97 16.82 34.06 10.37
N CYS A 98 16.17 32.89 10.21
CA CYS A 98 16.45 31.94 9.14
C CYS A 98 15.15 31.47 8.43
N PRO A 99 14.67 32.22 7.41
CA PRO A 99 13.41 31.92 6.73
C PRO A 99 13.36 30.56 6.03
N HIS A 100 14.53 30.00 5.70
CA HIS A 100 14.70 28.73 5.00
C HIS A 100 14.77 27.52 5.95
N TYR A 101 14.70 27.72 7.27
CA TYR A 101 14.75 26.62 8.23
C TYR A 101 13.39 25.92 8.38
N ALA A 102 13.19 24.86 7.58
CA ALA A 102 11.90 24.17 7.48
C ALA A 102 11.46 23.46 8.78
N SER A 103 12.42 23.03 9.61
CA SER A 103 12.13 22.30 10.86
C SER A 103 11.38 23.17 11.88
N ALA A 104 11.83 24.41 12.09
CA ALA A 104 11.17 25.35 12.99
C ALA A 104 9.74 25.69 12.54
N ARG A 105 9.50 25.85 11.24
CA ARG A 105 8.16 26.06 10.66
C ARG A 105 7.22 24.91 10.99
N ASN A 106 7.69 23.68 10.82
CA ASN A 106 6.91 22.48 11.10
C ASN A 106 6.54 22.35 12.59
N ASN A 107 7.48 22.68 13.48
CA ASN A 107 7.22 22.66 14.93
C ASN A 107 6.31 23.80 15.37
N ARG A 108 6.45 25.00 14.79
CA ARG A 108 5.55 26.13 15.05
C ARG A 108 4.11 25.78 14.64
N ALA A 109 3.95 25.18 13.47
CA ALA A 109 2.66 24.67 13.01
C ALA A 109 2.08 23.61 13.98
N GLN A 110 2.91 22.68 14.47
CA GLN A 110 2.48 21.67 15.44
C GLN A 110 2.02 22.28 16.77
N ALA A 111 2.77 23.25 17.30
CA ALA A 111 2.43 23.94 18.54
C ALA A 111 1.13 24.75 18.41
N LEU A 112 0.92 25.43 17.28
CA LEU A 112 -0.32 26.13 16.97
C LEU A 112 -1.51 25.16 16.83
N ARG A 113 -1.32 24.01 16.20
CA ARG A 113 -2.37 22.96 16.13
C ARG A 113 -2.72 22.39 17.50
N ARG A 114 -1.77 22.31 18.43
CA ARG A 114 -2.04 21.92 19.83
C ARG A 114 -2.83 23.00 20.58
N LEU A 115 -2.55 24.28 20.32
CA LEU A 115 -3.29 25.40 20.90
C LEU A 115 -4.73 25.51 20.38
N TYR A 116 -4.91 25.57 19.06
CA TYR A 116 -6.18 25.92 18.41
C TYR A 116 -6.94 24.73 17.79
N GLY A 117 -6.31 23.55 17.72
CA GLY A 117 -6.90 22.37 17.09
C GLY A 117 -6.86 22.38 15.56
N ASP A 118 -7.35 21.29 14.97
CA ASP A 118 -7.34 21.08 13.51
C ASP A 118 -8.58 21.65 12.79
N THR A 119 -9.54 22.20 13.54
CA THR A 119 -10.79 22.79 13.02
C THR A 119 -10.65 24.27 12.68
N MET A 120 -9.42 24.78 12.63
CA MET A 120 -9.07 26.19 12.46
C MET A 120 -9.60 26.84 11.17
N LEU A 121 -10.07 26.07 10.17
CA LEU A 121 -10.64 26.55 8.91
C LEU A 121 -12.18 26.59 8.89
N LEU A 122 -12.84 26.39 10.03
CA LEU A 122 -14.30 26.32 10.10
C LEU A 122 -14.87 27.42 11.00
N ALA A 123 -15.99 28.00 10.57
CA ALA A 123 -16.80 28.88 11.41
C ALA A 123 -17.57 28.04 12.45
N ASN A 124 -17.54 28.48 13.71
CA ASN A 124 -18.33 27.90 14.81
C ASN A 124 -18.20 26.38 14.97
N ALA A 125 -17.06 25.80 14.57
CA ALA A 125 -16.85 24.37 14.69
C ALA A 125 -16.77 23.95 16.17
N PRO A 126 -17.29 22.76 16.51
CA PRO A 126 -17.02 22.18 17.82
C PRO A 126 -15.51 22.04 18.00
N GLN A 127 -15.02 22.61 19.10
CA GLN A 127 -13.60 22.58 19.44
C GLN A 127 -13.18 21.13 19.70
N PRO A 128 -12.12 20.65 19.04
CA PRO A 128 -11.68 19.29 19.24
C PRO A 128 -11.11 19.15 20.66
N PRO A 129 -11.30 17.99 21.33
CA PRO A 129 -10.87 17.79 22.72
C PRO A 129 -9.35 17.92 22.92
N GLN A 130 -8.60 17.89 21.82
CA GLN A 130 -7.14 18.03 21.79
C GLN A 130 -6.65 19.49 21.73
N ALA A 131 -7.53 20.48 21.52
CA ALA A 131 -7.14 21.89 21.55
C ALA A 131 -7.02 22.37 23.00
N LEU A 132 -5.95 23.12 23.32
CA LEU A 132 -5.79 23.73 24.64
C LEU A 132 -6.73 24.93 24.84
N ILE A 133 -6.98 25.71 23.78
CA ILE A 133 -7.85 26.89 23.85
C ILE A 133 -9.28 26.48 23.50
N ARG A 134 -10.16 26.43 24.51
CA ARG A 134 -11.56 26.00 24.33
C ARG A 134 -12.46 27.04 23.67
N LYS A 135 -12.14 28.33 23.81
CA LYS A 135 -12.87 29.44 23.19
C LYS A 135 -11.85 30.40 22.60
N THR A 136 -11.92 30.61 21.30
CA THR A 136 -11.01 31.49 20.56
C THR A 136 -11.82 32.49 19.78
N GLU A 137 -11.37 33.74 19.76
CA GLU A 137 -11.95 34.74 18.88
C GLU A 137 -11.69 34.38 17.41
N GLN A 138 -12.61 34.79 16.54
CA GLN A 138 -12.52 34.47 15.12
C GLN A 138 -11.23 35.01 14.49
N ALA A 139 -10.81 36.22 14.86
CA ALA A 139 -9.60 36.84 14.32
C ALA A 139 -8.33 36.07 14.71
N GLU A 140 -8.19 35.70 15.99
CA GLU A 140 -7.05 34.94 16.50
C GLU A 140 -6.96 33.55 15.85
N ARG A 141 -8.10 32.85 15.71
CA ARG A 141 -8.17 31.56 15.01
C ARG A 141 -7.71 31.67 13.55
N LEU A 142 -8.19 32.69 12.84
CA LEU A 142 -7.84 32.89 11.43
C LEU A 142 -6.35 33.24 11.27
N GLN A 143 -5.80 34.06 12.16
CA GLN A 143 -4.36 34.35 12.16
C GLN A 143 -3.51 33.10 12.42
N ALA A 144 -3.93 32.24 13.36
CA ALA A 144 -3.28 30.97 13.61
C ALA A 144 -3.36 30.05 12.37
N ALA A 145 -4.53 29.97 11.72
CA ALA A 145 -4.72 29.18 10.50
C ALA A 145 -3.82 29.66 9.35
N GLU A 146 -3.71 30.97 9.15
CA GLU A 146 -2.81 31.56 8.15
C GLU A 146 -1.35 31.17 8.42
N THR A 147 -0.92 31.32 9.66
CA THR A 147 0.46 31.01 10.06
C THR A 147 0.77 29.53 9.87
N VAL A 148 -0.12 28.64 10.31
CA VAL A 148 0.04 27.19 10.19
C VAL A 148 0.14 26.77 8.73
N LEU A 149 -0.81 27.20 7.89
CA LEU A 149 -0.82 26.77 6.49
C LEU A 149 0.37 27.35 5.72
N SER A 150 0.72 28.62 5.95
CA SER A 150 1.90 29.26 5.35
C SER A 150 3.19 28.55 5.75
N ASP A 151 3.36 28.19 7.02
CA ASP A 151 4.54 27.46 7.50
C ASP A 151 4.66 26.07 6.89
N LEU A 152 3.56 25.32 6.82
CA LEU A 152 3.55 23.99 6.23
C LEU A 152 3.81 24.04 4.73
N GLU A 153 3.22 25.00 4.02
CA GLU A 153 3.45 25.23 2.58
C GLU A 153 4.91 25.59 2.31
N GLN A 154 5.48 26.51 3.08
CA GLN A 154 6.88 26.90 2.92
C GLN A 154 7.83 25.75 3.28
N ALA A 155 7.57 25.00 4.35
CA ALA A 155 8.37 23.83 4.71
C ALA A 155 8.33 22.76 3.61
N ILE A 156 7.15 22.49 3.04
CA ILE A 156 6.99 21.57 1.91
C ILE A 156 7.76 22.09 0.69
N SER A 157 7.61 23.36 0.34
CA SER A 157 8.31 23.96 -0.81
C SER A 157 9.83 23.91 -0.67
N LEU A 158 10.35 24.14 0.54
CA LEU A 158 11.79 24.13 0.81
C LEU A 158 12.38 22.72 0.72
N LEU A 159 11.66 21.71 1.23
CA LEU A 159 12.19 20.36 1.34
C LEU A 159 11.83 19.46 0.15
N THR A 160 10.86 19.85 -0.68
CA THR A 160 10.45 19.07 -1.86
C THR A 160 11.64 18.95 -2.82
N PRO A 161 12.16 17.74 -3.05
CA PRO A 161 13.35 17.56 -3.85
C PRO A 161 13.04 17.69 -5.35
N ALA A 162 13.91 18.37 -6.10
CA ALA A 162 13.81 18.48 -7.55
C ALA A 162 14.46 17.28 -8.25
N GLY A 163 13.76 16.65 -9.21
CA GLY A 163 14.31 15.60 -10.09
C GLY A 163 13.64 14.23 -10.00
N LYS A 164 14.06 13.31 -10.88
CA LYS A 164 13.42 11.98 -11.07
C LYS A 164 13.76 10.94 -10.00
N SER A 165 14.86 11.11 -9.27
CA SER A 165 15.31 10.19 -8.21
C SER A 165 15.82 11.00 -7.01
N PRO A 166 14.91 11.57 -6.22
CA PRO A 166 15.28 12.45 -5.13
C PRO A 166 16.00 11.68 -4.01
N ARG A 167 17.19 12.16 -3.63
CA ARG A 167 17.91 11.71 -2.43
C ARG A 167 17.73 12.77 -1.35
N MET A 168 17.40 12.34 -0.14
CA MET A 168 17.16 13.25 0.98
C MET A 168 17.86 12.74 2.24
N SER A 169 18.27 13.64 3.12
CA SER A 169 18.73 13.25 4.45
C SER A 169 17.55 12.68 5.26
N PRO A 170 17.80 11.79 6.24
CA PRO A 170 16.73 11.26 7.09
C PRO A 170 15.92 12.35 7.79
N GLN A 171 16.60 13.44 8.18
CA GLN A 171 15.97 14.55 8.87
C GLN A 171 15.08 15.37 7.93
N ALA A 172 15.57 15.74 6.74
CA ALA A 172 14.76 16.43 5.75
C ALA A 172 13.54 15.60 5.32
N ALA A 173 13.72 14.28 5.12
CA ALA A 173 12.63 13.36 4.80
C ALA A 173 11.58 13.33 5.92
N ARG A 174 12.00 13.21 7.20
CA ARG A 174 11.10 13.23 8.36
C ARG A 174 10.34 14.57 8.47
N THR A 175 11.01 15.70 8.29
CA THR A 175 10.37 17.02 8.37
C THR A 175 9.35 17.19 7.24
N LEU A 176 9.69 16.84 6.00
CA LEU A 176 8.77 16.93 4.86
C LEU A 176 7.56 16.00 5.02
N SER A 177 7.83 14.77 5.46
CA SER A 177 6.83 13.76 5.82
C SER A 177 5.82 14.27 6.85
N LEU A 178 6.32 14.89 7.93
CA LEU A 178 5.48 15.51 8.95
C LEU A 178 4.69 16.68 8.38
N ALA A 179 5.31 17.59 7.62
CA ALA A 179 4.62 18.79 7.10
C ALA A 179 3.39 18.42 6.24
N HIS A 180 3.54 17.44 5.34
CA HIS A 180 2.40 16.91 4.57
C HIS A 180 1.33 16.30 5.49
N THR A 181 1.73 15.47 6.45
CA THR A 181 0.79 14.82 7.38
C THR A 181 0.01 15.82 8.23
N GLN A 182 0.66 16.89 8.68
CA GLN A 182 0.01 17.95 9.45
C GLN A 182 -1.02 18.71 8.61
N ARG A 183 -0.67 19.08 7.37
CA ARG A 183 -1.59 19.78 6.47
C ARG A 183 -2.78 18.90 6.08
N ALA A 184 -2.52 17.62 5.82
CA ALA A 184 -3.56 16.63 5.55
C ALA A 184 -4.56 16.49 6.70
N ALA A 185 -4.10 16.52 7.96
CA ALA A 185 -4.97 16.42 9.12
C ALA A 185 -5.96 17.61 9.22
N ILE A 186 -5.49 18.82 8.96
CA ILE A 186 -6.34 20.03 8.93
C ILE A 186 -7.39 19.90 7.82
N TYR A 187 -6.97 19.53 6.61
CA TYR A 187 -7.90 19.37 5.48
C TYR A 187 -8.92 18.25 5.69
N LEU A 188 -8.49 17.10 6.25
CA LEU A 188 -9.39 15.98 6.56
C LEU A 188 -10.40 16.34 7.65
N MET A 189 -9.97 17.04 8.70
CA MET A 189 -10.90 17.46 9.76
C MET A 189 -11.89 18.49 9.24
N THR A 190 -11.43 19.40 8.38
CA THR A 190 -12.27 20.38 7.70
C THR A 190 -13.33 19.70 6.85
N SER A 191 -12.97 18.76 5.98
CA SER A 191 -13.93 18.06 5.12
C SER A 191 -14.97 17.24 5.89
N LYS A 192 -14.56 16.58 6.98
CA LYS A 192 -15.47 15.82 7.84
C LYS A 192 -16.56 16.70 8.46
N LEU A 193 -16.20 17.88 8.94
CA LEU A 193 -17.15 18.78 9.59
C LEU A 193 -17.98 19.61 8.59
N LEU A 194 -17.47 19.84 7.38
CA LEU A 194 -18.31 20.36 6.28
C LEU A 194 -19.46 19.39 5.97
N ALA A 195 -19.22 18.08 6.04
CA ALA A 195 -20.27 17.08 5.84
C ALA A 195 -21.36 17.12 6.93
N SER A 196 -21.05 17.62 8.14
CA SER A 196 -21.99 17.81 9.23
C SER A 196 -22.62 19.22 9.27
N GLY A 197 -22.46 20.02 8.21
CA GLY A 197 -23.07 21.36 8.09
C GLY A 197 -22.18 22.52 8.56
N GLY A 198 -20.88 22.30 8.76
CA GLY A 198 -19.93 23.38 9.02
C GLY A 198 -19.76 24.30 7.80
N ALA A 199 -19.35 25.55 8.04
CA ALA A 199 -19.01 26.51 6.98
C ALA A 199 -17.51 26.81 6.99
N VAL A 200 -16.89 26.87 5.81
CA VAL A 200 -15.48 27.25 5.68
C VAL A 200 -15.30 28.70 6.12
N SER A 201 -14.31 28.92 6.97
CA SER A 201 -13.86 30.23 7.41
C SER A 201 -12.34 30.22 7.37
N ALA A 202 -11.81 30.51 6.18
CA ALA A 202 -10.39 30.64 5.91
C ALA A 202 -9.95 32.12 5.95
N PRO A 203 -8.66 32.39 6.20
CA PRO A 203 -8.10 33.74 6.09
C PRO A 203 -8.28 34.31 4.67
N GLY A 204 -8.42 35.64 4.57
CA GLY A 204 -8.66 36.31 3.29
C GLY A 204 -7.51 36.08 2.30
N GLY A 205 -7.86 35.78 1.04
CA GLY A 205 -6.89 35.56 -0.05
C GLY A 205 -6.33 34.15 -0.15
N ARG A 206 -6.65 33.25 0.79
CA ARG A 206 -6.27 31.84 0.73
C ARG A 206 -7.15 31.05 -0.25
N ARG A 207 -6.52 30.10 -0.96
CA ARG A 207 -7.22 29.16 -1.85
C ARG A 207 -8.26 28.31 -1.13
N GLU A 208 -8.00 27.95 0.13
CA GLU A 208 -8.87 27.12 0.95
C GLU A 208 -10.24 27.76 1.19
N GLY A 209 -10.37 29.09 1.06
CA GLY A 209 -11.65 29.78 1.23
C GLY A 209 -12.68 29.47 0.14
N ALA A 210 -12.24 29.05 -1.04
CA ALA A 210 -13.10 28.70 -2.17
C ALA A 210 -13.32 27.18 -2.31
N TRP A 211 -12.71 26.37 -1.44
CA TRP A 211 -12.72 24.92 -1.55
C TRP A 211 -14.04 24.31 -1.09
N SER A 212 -14.54 23.38 -1.90
CA SER A 212 -15.63 22.49 -1.53
C SER A 212 -15.13 21.38 -0.60
N LYS A 213 -16.08 20.62 -0.04
CA LYS A 213 -15.77 19.40 0.71
C LYS A 213 -14.86 18.46 -0.09
N LEU A 214 -15.14 18.28 -1.39
CA LEU A 214 -14.40 17.36 -2.25
C LEU A 214 -12.95 17.82 -2.41
N ASP A 215 -12.72 19.13 -2.58
CA ASP A 215 -11.38 19.70 -2.73
C ASP A 215 -10.52 19.47 -1.47
N PHE A 216 -11.13 19.61 -0.28
CA PHE A 216 -10.48 19.27 0.99
C PHE A 216 -10.18 17.77 1.12
N GLU A 217 -11.10 16.88 0.71
CA GLU A 217 -10.87 15.43 0.75
C GLU A 217 -9.75 15.00 -0.20
N GLU A 218 -9.75 15.51 -1.43
CA GLU A 218 -8.72 15.22 -2.43
C GLU A 218 -7.36 15.75 -1.99
N SER A 219 -7.30 17.00 -1.51
CA SER A 219 -6.06 17.60 -1.01
C SER A 219 -5.52 16.87 0.22
N ALA A 220 -6.39 16.48 1.15
CA ALA A 220 -6.00 15.66 2.30
C ALA A 220 -5.46 14.29 1.87
N SER A 221 -6.12 13.62 0.93
CA SER A 221 -5.69 12.31 0.42
C SER A 221 -4.31 12.41 -0.23
N ARG A 222 -4.10 13.44 -1.07
CA ARG A 222 -2.82 13.71 -1.73
C ARG A 222 -1.70 13.94 -0.72
N ASP A 223 -1.96 14.76 0.31
CA ASP A 223 -0.95 15.03 1.33
C ASP A 223 -0.65 13.81 2.21
N PHE A 224 -1.64 13.00 2.59
CA PHE A 224 -1.37 11.75 3.31
C PHE A 224 -0.54 10.77 2.48
N ALA A 225 -0.83 10.65 1.17
CA ALA A 225 -0.04 9.83 0.26
C ALA A 225 1.42 10.32 0.21
N MET A 226 1.65 11.64 0.11
CA MET A 226 3.00 12.20 0.15
C MET A 226 3.69 11.99 1.50
N GLY A 227 2.98 12.19 2.62
CA GLY A 227 3.50 11.89 3.96
C GLY A 227 3.93 10.43 4.11
N GLY A 228 3.12 9.50 3.60
CA GLY A 228 3.42 8.07 3.55
C GLY A 228 4.64 7.76 2.68
N ARG A 229 4.74 8.39 1.51
CA ARG A 229 5.88 8.26 0.58
C ARG A 229 7.20 8.67 1.21
N TYR A 230 7.21 9.68 2.08
CA TYR A 230 8.39 10.12 2.81
C TYR A 230 8.59 9.39 4.15
N GLY A 231 7.84 8.32 4.42
CA GLY A 231 8.07 7.39 5.54
C GLY A 231 7.20 7.63 6.78
N ASN A 232 6.09 8.37 6.70
CA ASN A 232 5.13 8.44 7.81
C ASN A 232 4.15 7.25 7.78
N GLU A 233 4.26 6.34 8.74
CA GLU A 233 3.34 5.19 8.83
C GLU A 233 1.90 5.59 9.17
N ILE A 234 1.70 6.66 9.96
CA ILE A 234 0.38 7.17 10.29
C ILE A 234 -0.27 7.75 9.02
N ALA A 235 0.47 8.56 8.26
CA ALA A 235 -0.04 9.13 7.01
C ALA A 235 -0.36 8.05 5.98
N LYS A 236 0.49 7.02 5.86
CA LYS A 236 0.25 5.87 5.00
C LYS A 236 -1.03 5.11 5.36
N GLY A 237 -1.28 4.91 6.65
CA GLY A 237 -2.54 4.33 7.12
C GLY A 237 -3.75 5.20 6.81
N LEU A 238 -3.61 6.52 6.97
CA LEU A 238 -4.67 7.50 6.71
C LEU A 238 -4.94 7.70 5.21
N ALA A 239 -3.93 7.63 4.34
CA ALA A 239 -4.06 7.73 2.88
C ALA A 239 -5.02 6.67 2.33
N VAL A 240 -4.88 5.43 2.80
CA VAL A 240 -5.78 4.32 2.46
C VAL A 240 -7.21 4.59 2.94
N SER A 241 -7.38 5.29 4.06
CA SER A 241 -8.69 5.58 4.64
C SER A 241 -9.42 6.73 3.96
N THR A 242 -8.68 7.67 3.37
CA THR A 242 -9.21 8.85 2.68
C THR A 242 -9.47 8.61 1.20
N ASN A 243 -8.76 7.67 0.57
CA ASN A 243 -9.01 7.27 -0.82
C ASN A 243 -10.22 6.31 -0.91
N PRO A 244 -11.33 6.67 -1.59
CA PRO A 244 -12.53 5.83 -1.69
C PRO A 244 -12.26 4.43 -2.26
N THR A 245 -11.38 4.34 -3.26
CA THR A 245 -11.02 3.08 -3.92
C THR A 245 -10.17 2.21 -2.98
N ALA A 246 -9.14 2.77 -2.34
CA ALA A 246 -8.30 2.04 -1.39
C ALA A 246 -9.09 1.62 -0.13
N LYS A 247 -10.04 2.44 0.31
CA LYS A 247 -10.95 2.14 1.42
C LYS A 247 -11.86 0.96 1.09
N LEU A 248 -12.46 0.93 -0.10
CA LEU A 248 -13.28 -0.20 -0.57
C LEU A 248 -12.45 -1.48 -0.68
N CYS A 249 -11.28 -1.42 -1.32
CA CYS A 249 -10.37 -2.58 -1.40
C CYS A 249 -9.95 -3.07 -0.01
N GLY A 250 -9.62 -2.16 0.90
CA GLY A 250 -9.23 -2.47 2.28
C GLY A 250 -10.38 -3.01 3.14
N GLN A 251 -11.62 -2.58 2.89
CA GLN A 251 -12.83 -3.13 3.52
C GLN A 251 -13.12 -4.55 3.00
N MET A 252 -13.05 -4.77 1.69
CA MET A 252 -13.21 -6.10 1.09
C MET A 252 -12.16 -7.10 1.60
N VAL A 253 -10.90 -6.66 1.73
CA VAL A 253 -9.83 -7.49 2.29
C VAL A 253 -10.03 -7.76 3.78
N ARG A 254 -10.39 -6.75 4.59
CA ARG A 254 -10.68 -6.93 6.02
C ARG A 254 -11.90 -7.82 6.26
N GLU A 255 -12.94 -7.67 5.45
CA GLU A 255 -14.13 -8.51 5.50
C GLU A 255 -13.77 -9.95 5.11
N ALA A 256 -12.95 -10.16 4.07
CA ALA A 256 -12.43 -11.47 3.71
C ALA A 256 -11.58 -12.10 4.84
N MET A 257 -10.70 -11.33 5.49
CA MET A 257 -9.89 -11.80 6.62
C MET A 257 -10.73 -12.08 7.88
N LYS A 258 -11.70 -11.22 8.20
CA LYS A 258 -12.60 -11.39 9.34
C LYS A 258 -13.48 -12.64 9.17
N LYS A 259 -13.91 -12.89 7.93
CA LYS A 259 -14.63 -14.10 7.51
C LYS A 259 -13.79 -15.36 7.63
N GLU A 260 -12.45 -15.25 7.61
CA GLU A 260 -11.55 -16.37 7.93
C GLU A 260 -11.35 -16.57 9.45
N SER A 261 -11.43 -15.51 10.27
CA SER A 261 -11.17 -15.59 11.72
C SER A 261 -12.36 -16.04 12.58
N GLU A 262 -13.61 -15.89 12.12
CA GLU A 262 -14.82 -16.09 12.95
C GLU A 262 -15.60 -17.42 12.73
N GLY A 263 -15.08 -18.44 12.03
CA GLY A 263 -15.93 -19.61 11.76
C GLY A 263 -15.26 -20.90 11.35
N ASN A 264 -15.04 -21.78 12.33
CA ASN A 264 -14.94 -23.22 12.13
C ASN A 264 -16.34 -23.83 11.88
N ILE A 265 -16.93 -23.63 10.70
CA ILE A 265 -18.02 -24.47 10.15
C ILE A 265 -17.81 -24.66 8.64
N ARG A 266 -17.19 -25.80 8.30
CA ARG A 266 -17.39 -26.67 7.11
C ARG A 266 -17.46 -26.04 5.71
N THR A 267 -16.32 -26.10 5.02
CA THR A 267 -16.13 -26.77 3.71
C THR A 267 -17.19 -26.62 2.60
N ASP A 268 -17.45 -25.40 2.12
CA ASP A 268 -17.76 -25.22 0.67
C ASP A 268 -17.42 -23.82 0.10
N THR A 269 -16.56 -23.05 0.76
CA THR A 269 -16.12 -21.74 0.27
C THR A 269 -14.90 -21.87 -0.65
N MET A 270 -15.16 -21.70 -1.96
CA MET A 270 -14.20 -21.38 -3.04
C MET A 270 -12.85 -22.12 -3.05
N LYS A 271 -12.87 -23.45 -3.21
CA LYS A 271 -11.65 -24.19 -3.62
C LYS A 271 -11.20 -23.71 -5.01
N PHE A 272 -10.03 -23.07 -5.11
CA PHE A 272 -9.50 -22.56 -6.39
C PHE A 272 -8.98 -23.67 -7.33
N LEU A 273 -8.60 -24.81 -6.74
CA LEU A 273 -8.12 -26.02 -7.41
C LEU A 273 -9.30 -26.89 -7.84
N LYS A 274 -10.04 -26.44 -8.85
CA LYS A 274 -11.14 -27.19 -9.47
C LYS A 274 -10.67 -27.88 -10.75
N THR A 275 -11.48 -28.82 -11.24
CA THR A 275 -11.34 -29.36 -12.59
C THR A 275 -11.24 -28.24 -13.63
N SER A 276 -10.47 -28.47 -14.68
CA SER A 276 -10.20 -27.51 -15.76
C SER A 276 -9.33 -26.31 -15.35
N ARG A 277 -8.85 -26.22 -14.10
CA ARG A 277 -7.89 -25.19 -13.69
C ARG A 277 -6.50 -25.52 -14.24
N VAL A 278 -5.83 -24.53 -14.82
CA VAL A 278 -4.45 -24.67 -15.27
C VAL A 278 -3.49 -24.34 -14.13
N CYS A 279 -2.51 -25.21 -13.93
CA CYS A 279 -1.47 -25.06 -12.92
C CYS A 279 -0.08 -25.20 -13.56
N LEU A 280 0.93 -24.70 -12.87
CA LEU A 280 2.34 -24.95 -13.16
C LEU A 280 2.89 -25.95 -12.15
N VAL A 281 3.68 -26.91 -12.63
CA VAL A 281 4.37 -27.85 -11.74
C VAL A 281 5.62 -27.18 -11.20
N THR A 282 5.80 -27.14 -9.87
CA THR A 282 6.93 -26.45 -9.22
C THR A 282 8.08 -27.40 -8.87
N ARG A 283 7.83 -28.72 -8.75
CA ARG A 283 8.83 -29.71 -8.32
C ARG A 283 8.80 -31.00 -9.15
N GLY A 284 9.94 -31.69 -9.20
CA GLY A 284 10.13 -32.98 -9.87
C GLY A 284 10.45 -32.88 -11.37
N ARG A 285 10.49 -34.03 -12.07
CA ARG A 285 10.87 -34.14 -13.50
C ARG A 285 10.12 -33.19 -14.45
N TYR A 286 8.88 -32.85 -14.11
CA TYR A 286 8.02 -32.00 -14.93
C TYR A 286 7.93 -30.56 -14.41
N ALA A 287 8.87 -30.12 -13.57
CA ALA A 287 8.92 -28.74 -13.10
C ALA A 287 8.95 -27.74 -14.28
N GLY A 288 8.23 -26.63 -14.13
CA GLY A 288 8.05 -25.62 -15.17
C GLY A 288 7.11 -26.02 -16.32
N LYS A 289 6.50 -27.21 -16.28
CA LYS A 289 5.49 -27.64 -17.26
C LYS A 289 4.09 -27.19 -16.84
N LYS A 290 3.27 -26.84 -17.83
CA LYS A 290 1.87 -26.46 -17.68
C LYS A 290 1.00 -27.70 -17.68
N VAL A 291 0.11 -27.77 -16.70
CA VAL A 291 -0.80 -28.88 -16.49
C VAL A 291 -2.22 -28.37 -16.29
N VAL A 292 -3.21 -29.19 -16.64
CA VAL A 292 -4.62 -28.98 -16.30
C VAL A 292 -5.04 -30.02 -15.25
N ILE A 293 -5.79 -29.57 -14.25
CA ILE A 293 -6.39 -30.46 -13.25
C ILE A 293 -7.58 -31.18 -13.89
N ILE A 294 -7.50 -32.50 -13.95
CA ILE A 294 -8.60 -33.36 -14.42
C ILE A 294 -9.49 -33.70 -13.24
N GLN A 295 -8.89 -34.22 -12.17
CA GLN A 295 -9.60 -34.63 -10.97
C GLN A 295 -8.86 -34.15 -9.73
N PRO A 296 -9.45 -33.21 -8.96
CA PRO A 296 -8.95 -32.87 -7.63
C PRO A 296 -9.34 -33.97 -6.62
N VAL A 297 -8.43 -34.32 -5.72
CA VAL A 297 -8.63 -35.28 -4.63
C VAL A 297 -8.16 -34.64 -3.33
N ASP A 298 -9.10 -34.04 -2.60
CA ASP A 298 -8.78 -33.18 -1.46
C ASP A 298 -8.47 -33.96 -0.18
N ASN A 299 -9.21 -35.05 0.07
CA ASN A 299 -9.13 -35.82 1.32
C ASN A 299 -8.07 -36.93 1.28
N GLY A 300 -7.25 -36.98 0.22
CA GLY A 300 -6.26 -38.05 0.02
C GLY A 300 -6.88 -39.41 -0.31
N THR A 301 -6.02 -40.40 -0.54
CA THR A 301 -6.38 -41.82 -0.75
C THR A 301 -5.45 -42.71 0.06
N LYS A 302 -5.74 -44.03 0.15
CA LYS A 302 -4.86 -45.00 0.82
C LYS A 302 -3.42 -44.99 0.28
N ALA A 303 -3.24 -44.76 -1.03
CA ALA A 303 -1.92 -44.68 -1.66
C ALA A 303 -1.24 -43.32 -1.48
N TYR A 304 -2.02 -42.24 -1.38
CA TYR A 304 -1.53 -40.87 -1.25
C TYR A 304 -2.29 -40.17 -0.12
N PRO A 305 -1.79 -40.19 1.14
CA PRO A 305 -2.51 -39.69 2.32
C PRO A 305 -2.60 -38.15 2.41
N TYR A 306 -2.36 -37.45 1.30
CA TYR A 306 -2.34 -35.99 1.20
C TYR A 306 -3.19 -35.52 0.02
N GLY A 307 -3.63 -34.26 0.06
CA GLY A 307 -4.36 -33.62 -1.04
C GLY A 307 -3.53 -33.59 -2.33
N HIS A 308 -4.11 -34.13 -3.40
CA HIS A 308 -3.44 -34.25 -4.70
C HIS A 308 -4.43 -34.06 -5.86
N ALA A 309 -3.89 -33.79 -7.04
CA ALA A 309 -4.66 -33.78 -8.28
C ALA A 309 -4.10 -34.79 -9.28
N LEU A 310 -5.02 -35.39 -10.04
CA LEU A 310 -4.71 -36.06 -11.29
C LEU A 310 -4.63 -34.97 -12.36
N VAL A 311 -3.47 -34.85 -12.98
CA VAL A 311 -3.20 -33.80 -13.96
C VAL A 311 -2.78 -34.38 -15.30
N ALA A 312 -3.13 -33.66 -16.36
CA ALA A 312 -2.56 -33.85 -17.69
C ALA A 312 -1.79 -32.59 -18.10
N GLY A 313 -0.62 -32.74 -18.71
CA GLY A 313 0.20 -31.61 -19.11
C GLY A 313 1.02 -31.87 -20.35
N ILE A 314 1.79 -30.85 -20.73
CA ILE A 314 2.64 -30.88 -21.93
C ILE A 314 4.10 -31.06 -21.52
N GLU A 315 4.72 -32.17 -21.90
CA GLU A 315 6.16 -32.41 -21.71
C GLU A 315 6.96 -31.68 -22.79
N ARG A 316 6.57 -31.88 -24.07
CA ARG A 316 7.15 -31.22 -25.24
C ARG A 316 6.09 -30.35 -25.92
N TYR A 317 6.31 -29.04 -25.88
CA TYR A 317 5.44 -28.03 -26.46
C TYR A 317 5.54 -28.00 -28.00
N PRO A 318 4.49 -27.56 -28.69
CA PRO A 318 4.57 -27.29 -30.12
C PRO A 318 5.57 -26.16 -30.38
N SER A 319 6.30 -26.26 -31.49
CA SER A 319 7.32 -25.27 -31.87
C SER A 319 6.69 -24.13 -32.67
N LYS A 320 7.28 -22.93 -32.61
CA LYS A 320 6.81 -21.78 -33.39
C LYS A 320 6.75 -22.12 -34.90
N ILE A 321 5.58 -21.85 -35.49
CA ILE A 321 5.30 -22.02 -36.91
C ILE A 321 5.42 -20.66 -37.60
N THR A 322 5.96 -20.65 -38.82
CA THR A 322 6.09 -19.45 -39.65
C THR A 322 5.53 -19.71 -41.04
N ARG A 323 5.04 -18.66 -41.72
CA ARG A 323 4.40 -18.77 -43.04
C ARG A 323 5.30 -19.37 -44.13
N ARG A 324 6.63 -19.27 -43.98
CA ARG A 324 7.63 -19.78 -44.93
C ARG A 324 7.83 -21.30 -44.88
N MET A 325 7.26 -21.99 -43.90
CA MET A 325 7.46 -23.43 -43.71
C MET A 325 6.54 -24.26 -44.63
N SER A 326 7.02 -25.39 -45.13
CA SER A 326 6.19 -26.36 -45.87
C SER A 326 5.12 -27.00 -44.97
N LYS A 327 3.99 -27.40 -45.55
CA LYS A 327 2.85 -28.01 -44.82
C LYS A 327 3.30 -29.19 -43.94
N ALA A 328 4.15 -30.08 -44.47
CA ALA A 328 4.70 -31.21 -43.72
C ALA A 328 5.57 -30.78 -42.51
N ARG A 329 6.31 -29.68 -42.60
CA ARG A 329 7.10 -29.13 -41.48
C ARG A 329 6.21 -28.43 -40.45
N GLN A 330 5.13 -27.77 -40.90
CA GLN A 330 4.14 -27.17 -40.01
C GLN A 330 3.47 -28.26 -39.16
N GLU A 331 3.00 -29.35 -39.79
CA GLU A 331 2.37 -30.47 -39.08
C GLU A 331 3.31 -31.12 -38.05
N LYS A 332 4.57 -31.39 -38.41
CA LYS A 332 5.57 -31.92 -37.46
C LYS A 332 5.81 -30.99 -36.27
N ARG A 333 5.72 -29.66 -36.44
CA ARG A 333 5.92 -28.67 -35.39
C ARG A 333 4.70 -28.45 -34.50
N SER A 334 3.50 -28.75 -35.00
CA SER A 334 2.25 -28.71 -34.22
C SER A 334 2.11 -29.88 -33.24
N LYS A 335 2.90 -30.95 -33.39
CA LYS A 335 2.81 -32.14 -32.54
C LYS A 335 3.17 -31.85 -31.09
N VAL A 336 2.42 -32.43 -30.17
CA VAL A 336 2.58 -32.28 -28.72
C VAL A 336 2.92 -33.63 -28.08
N LYS A 337 3.80 -33.62 -27.07
CA LYS A 337 4.04 -34.81 -26.22
C LYS A 337 3.38 -34.58 -24.85
N PRO A 338 2.24 -35.23 -24.56
CA PRO A 338 1.59 -35.08 -23.26
C PRO A 338 2.18 -36.00 -22.19
N PHE A 339 1.91 -35.68 -20.92
CA PHE A 339 2.10 -36.57 -19.79
C PHE A 339 0.88 -36.52 -18.86
N ILE A 340 0.66 -37.61 -18.14
CA ILE A 340 -0.33 -37.72 -17.06
C ILE A 340 0.39 -38.05 -15.76
N LYS A 341 -0.02 -37.45 -14.65
CA LYS A 341 0.62 -37.68 -13.35
C LYS A 341 -0.31 -37.35 -12.18
N VAL A 342 -0.11 -38.05 -11.06
CA VAL A 342 -0.65 -37.67 -9.75
C VAL A 342 0.34 -36.70 -9.08
N ILE A 343 -0.12 -35.50 -8.72
CA ILE A 343 0.74 -34.45 -8.15
C ILE A 343 0.10 -33.89 -6.87
N ASN A 344 0.88 -33.83 -5.79
CA ASN A 344 0.51 -33.16 -4.54
C ASN A 344 0.23 -31.66 -4.79
N TYR A 345 -0.79 -31.10 -4.16
CA TYR A 345 -1.14 -29.68 -4.31
C TYR A 345 0.01 -28.71 -3.98
N ASN A 346 0.88 -29.05 -3.02
CA ASN A 346 2.05 -28.22 -2.69
C ASN A 346 3.06 -28.10 -3.85
N HIS A 347 2.98 -29.00 -4.83
CA HIS A 347 3.84 -29.02 -6.02
C HIS A 347 3.15 -28.42 -7.25
N LEU A 348 1.97 -27.83 -7.07
CA LEU A 348 1.22 -27.13 -8.09
C LEU A 348 1.11 -25.65 -7.71
N MET A 349 1.50 -24.79 -8.63
CA MET A 349 1.21 -23.37 -8.57
C MET A 349 -0.06 -23.11 -9.40
N PRO A 350 -1.21 -22.82 -8.79
CA PRO A 350 -2.42 -22.50 -9.53
C PRO A 350 -2.24 -21.21 -10.32
N THR A 351 -2.85 -21.17 -11.51
CA THR A 351 -2.82 -19.99 -12.37
C THR A 351 -4.23 -19.45 -12.58
N ARG A 352 -4.35 -18.19 -13.01
CA ARG A 352 -5.64 -17.61 -13.37
C ARG A 352 -6.32 -18.28 -14.57
N TYR A 353 -5.56 -19.04 -15.37
CA TYR A 353 -6.07 -19.64 -16.60
C TYR A 353 -6.89 -20.90 -16.32
N THR A 354 -7.93 -21.08 -17.14
CA THR A 354 -8.72 -22.30 -17.21
C THR A 354 -8.59 -22.90 -18.61
N LEU A 355 -8.72 -24.22 -18.67
CA LEU A 355 -8.67 -25.00 -19.89
C LEU A 355 -9.77 -26.06 -19.79
N GLU A 356 -10.95 -25.72 -20.32
CA GLU A 356 -12.07 -26.65 -20.42
C GLU A 356 -11.85 -27.56 -21.63
N LEU A 357 -11.73 -28.86 -21.36
CA LEU A 357 -11.58 -29.90 -22.36
C LEU A 357 -12.62 -30.98 -22.07
N GLU A 358 -13.75 -30.91 -22.77
CA GLU A 358 -14.86 -31.87 -22.63
C GLU A 358 -14.40 -33.32 -22.86
N GLY A 359 -13.46 -33.53 -23.78
CA GLY A 359 -12.92 -34.86 -24.10
C GLY A 359 -11.88 -35.43 -23.12
N LEU A 360 -11.54 -34.74 -22.03
CA LEU A 360 -10.61 -35.25 -21.00
C LEU A 360 -11.30 -35.75 -19.73
N LYS A 361 -12.60 -35.47 -19.57
CA LYS A 361 -13.36 -35.89 -18.40
C LYS A 361 -13.57 -37.41 -18.45
N GLY A 362 -13.09 -38.12 -17.44
CA GLY A 362 -13.20 -39.58 -17.35
C GLY A 362 -12.08 -40.39 -18.04
N VAL A 363 -11.19 -39.75 -18.81
CA VAL A 363 -10.07 -40.43 -19.49
C VAL A 363 -8.93 -40.79 -18.51
N VAL A 364 -8.75 -39.99 -17.47
CA VAL A 364 -7.70 -40.18 -16.46
C VAL A 364 -8.37 -40.34 -15.10
N SER A 365 -8.33 -41.56 -14.57
CA SER A 365 -8.80 -41.93 -13.23
C SER A 365 -7.66 -42.53 -12.40
N SER A 366 -7.93 -42.86 -11.14
CA SER A 366 -6.96 -43.55 -10.27
C SER A 366 -6.53 -44.91 -10.84
N ASP A 367 -7.43 -45.60 -11.54
CA ASP A 367 -7.17 -46.94 -12.09
C ASP A 367 -6.25 -46.90 -13.31
N THR A 368 -6.31 -45.81 -14.09
CA THR A 368 -5.39 -45.56 -15.22
C THR A 368 -3.92 -45.65 -14.81
N PHE A 369 -3.61 -45.41 -13.52
CA PHE A 369 -2.23 -45.48 -13.03
C PHE A 369 -1.80 -46.89 -12.59
N LYS A 370 -2.66 -47.91 -12.58
CA LYS A 370 -2.27 -49.27 -12.15
C LYS A 370 -1.54 -50.04 -13.25
N GLU A 371 -2.01 -49.95 -14.49
CA GLU A 371 -1.45 -50.68 -15.63
C GLU A 371 -0.74 -49.76 -16.64
N VAL A 372 0.33 -50.25 -17.27
CA VAL A 372 1.12 -49.45 -18.23
C VAL A 372 0.36 -49.21 -19.54
N SER A 373 -0.35 -50.22 -20.04
CA SER A 373 -1.20 -50.16 -21.24
C SER A 373 -2.21 -49.01 -21.15
N GLN A 374 -2.95 -48.94 -20.04
CA GLN A 374 -3.95 -47.89 -19.80
C GLN A 374 -3.35 -46.48 -19.75
N ARG A 375 -2.12 -46.34 -19.21
CA ARG A 375 -1.40 -45.04 -19.21
C ARG A 375 -1.04 -44.60 -20.63
N GLU A 376 -0.69 -45.55 -21.50
CA GLU A 376 -0.35 -45.24 -22.89
C GLU A 376 -1.58 -44.83 -23.70
N ASP A 377 -2.69 -45.52 -23.52
CA ASP A 377 -3.94 -45.20 -24.20
C ASP A 377 -4.52 -43.86 -23.74
N ALA A 378 -4.48 -43.58 -22.44
CA ALA A 378 -4.85 -42.26 -21.91
C ALA A 378 -3.98 -41.13 -22.51
N LYS A 379 -2.67 -41.35 -22.68
CA LYS A 379 -1.78 -40.37 -23.33
C LYS A 379 -2.11 -40.17 -24.82
N LYS A 380 -2.50 -41.22 -25.55
CA LYS A 380 -2.93 -41.09 -26.96
C LYS A 380 -4.17 -40.21 -27.08
N THR A 381 -5.15 -40.41 -26.20
CA THR A 381 -6.37 -39.59 -26.14
C THR A 381 -6.07 -38.15 -25.76
N VAL A 382 -5.26 -37.93 -24.70
CA VAL A 382 -4.83 -36.58 -24.28
C VAL A 382 -4.08 -35.86 -25.40
N LYS A 383 -3.23 -36.59 -26.15
CA LYS A 383 -2.49 -36.03 -27.28
C LYS A 383 -3.42 -35.49 -28.35
N LYS A 384 -4.40 -36.30 -28.78
CA LYS A 384 -5.37 -35.93 -29.82
C LYS A 384 -6.12 -34.65 -29.43
N VAL A 385 -6.65 -34.61 -28.21
CA VAL A 385 -7.41 -33.45 -27.70
C VAL A 385 -6.55 -32.18 -27.62
N LEU A 386 -5.30 -32.28 -27.18
CA LEU A 386 -4.41 -31.13 -27.10
C LEU A 386 -3.97 -30.61 -28.48
N GLU A 387 -3.75 -31.50 -29.46
CA GLU A 387 -3.39 -31.13 -30.83
C GLU A 387 -4.56 -30.46 -31.57
N GLU A 388 -5.79 -30.97 -31.40
CA GLU A 388 -7.01 -30.33 -31.91
C GLU A 388 -7.20 -28.94 -31.31
N ARG A 389 -7.02 -28.80 -29.99
CA ARG A 389 -7.15 -27.51 -29.31
C ARG A 389 -6.07 -26.51 -29.74
N TYR A 390 -4.83 -26.96 -29.95
CA TYR A 390 -3.76 -26.10 -30.47
C TYR A 390 -4.09 -25.59 -31.88
N THR A 391 -4.60 -26.47 -32.75
CA THR A 391 -4.98 -26.13 -34.13
C THR A 391 -6.14 -25.13 -34.18
N SER A 392 -7.05 -25.17 -33.20
CA SER A 392 -8.13 -24.18 -33.05
C SER A 392 -7.66 -22.77 -32.66
N GLY A 393 -6.37 -22.58 -32.31
CA GLY A 393 -5.81 -21.29 -31.91
C GLY A 393 -6.20 -20.81 -30.51
N LYS A 394 -6.98 -21.59 -29.76
CA LYS A 394 -7.43 -21.26 -28.39
C LYS A 394 -6.33 -21.55 -27.35
N ASN A 395 -6.41 -20.90 -26.20
CA ASN A 395 -5.54 -21.13 -25.04
C ASN A 395 -4.02 -21.01 -25.36
N ARG A 396 -3.63 -20.02 -26.18
CA ARG A 396 -2.25 -19.77 -26.62
C ARG A 396 -1.21 -19.79 -25.50
N TRP A 397 -1.57 -19.28 -24.32
CA TRP A 397 -0.69 -19.31 -23.15
C TRP A 397 -0.33 -20.73 -22.72
N PHE A 398 -1.28 -21.68 -22.74
CA PHE A 398 -1.05 -23.07 -22.33
C PHE A 398 -0.02 -23.77 -23.24
N PHE A 399 -0.07 -23.52 -24.54
CA PHE A 399 0.79 -24.14 -25.54
C PHE A 399 2.15 -23.45 -25.73
N THR A 400 2.35 -22.27 -25.13
CA THR A 400 3.63 -21.56 -25.17
C THR A 400 4.51 -22.06 -24.02
N PRO A 401 5.76 -22.51 -24.26
CA PRO A 401 6.64 -22.94 -23.17
C PRO A 401 6.92 -21.79 -22.19
N LEU A 402 6.97 -22.09 -20.90
CA LEU A 402 7.44 -21.15 -19.90
C LEU A 402 8.96 -21.00 -20.04
N LYS A 403 9.46 -19.77 -20.09
CA LYS A 403 10.89 -19.46 -20.07
C LYS A 403 11.27 -19.09 -18.64
N PHE A 404 12.24 -19.78 -18.08
CA PHE A 404 12.79 -19.55 -16.75
C PHE A 404 14.26 -19.93 -16.76
#